data_AF-A0A952CCB5-F1
#
_entry.id   AF-A0A952CCB5-F1
#
_cell.length_a   1.000
_cell.length_b   1.000
_cell.length_c   1.000
_cell.angle_alpha   90.00
_cell.angle_beta   90.00
_cell.angle_gamma   90.00
#
_symmetry.space_group_name_H-M   'P 1'
#
loop_
_entity.id
_entity.type
_entity.pdbx_description
1 polymer ?
#
loop_
_entity_poly.entity_id
_entity_poly.type
_entity_poly.pdbx_seq_one_letter_code
_entity_poly.pdbx_strand_id
1 'polypeptide(L)'
;MSLLSPSPVAPEYSRALHDALELHRRVCLLRQQGQPAAADRLEQGQLAPIMQDLMSNGHLPGDRLQDLLHAEEARVRDVALLAELLAPLLQSILARPTENETSAPAANAGRKQPAPDRRQTAPEGIAGFIDDMLTQSAASRRR
;
A
#
# COMPACT_ATOMS: atom_id res chain seq x y z
N MET A 1 10.24 -26.25 -39.85
CA MET A 1 10.44 -26.01 -38.41
C MET A 1 10.70 -24.52 -38.23
N SER A 2 9.64 -23.71 -38.28
CA SER A 2 9.75 -22.26 -38.15
C SER A 2 9.80 -21.90 -36.67
N LEU A 3 10.96 -21.43 -36.22
CA LEU A 3 11.15 -20.86 -34.89
C LEU A 3 10.43 -19.51 -34.87
N LEU A 4 9.22 -19.49 -34.32
CA LEU A 4 8.52 -18.26 -33.96
C LEU A 4 9.30 -17.61 -32.81
N SER A 5 10.25 -16.74 -33.17
CA SER A 5 10.86 -15.83 -32.21
C SER A 5 9.75 -14.99 -31.56
N PRO A 6 9.67 -14.93 -30.22
CA PRO A 6 8.73 -14.03 -29.57
C PRO A 6 9.12 -12.60 -29.97
N SER A 7 8.26 -11.94 -30.74
CA SER A 7 8.41 -10.52 -31.05
C SER A 7 8.51 -9.77 -29.72
N PRO A 8 9.58 -8.98 -29.49
CA PRO A 8 9.69 -8.20 -28.26
C PRO A 8 8.55 -7.20 -28.25
N VAL A 9 7.60 -7.41 -27.34
CA VAL A 9 6.55 -6.43 -27.04
C VAL A 9 7.28 -5.17 -26.60
N ALA A 10 7.13 -4.07 -27.33
CA ALA A 10 7.88 -2.86 -27.01
C ALA A 10 7.60 -2.41 -25.56
N PRO A 11 8.60 -1.83 -24.86
CA PRO A 11 8.52 -1.58 -23.42
C PRO A 11 7.34 -0.66 -23.02
N GLU A 12 6.91 0.22 -23.92
CA GLU A 12 5.76 1.11 -23.73
C GLU A 12 4.44 0.33 -23.60
N TYR A 13 4.30 -0.80 -24.30
CA TYR A 13 3.10 -1.64 -24.24
C TYR A 13 3.05 -2.51 -23.00
N SER A 14 4.22 -2.93 -22.50
CA SER A 14 4.30 -3.59 -21.19
C SER A 14 3.80 -2.68 -20.07
N ARG A 15 4.01 -1.36 -20.22
CA ARG A 15 3.52 -0.37 -19.26
C ARG A 15 2.01 -0.14 -19.40
N ALA A 16 1.51 0.08 -20.61
CA ALA A 16 0.08 0.26 -20.84
C ALA A 16 -0.75 -0.95 -20.38
N LEU A 17 -0.26 -2.17 -20.63
CA LEU A 17 -0.89 -3.40 -20.15
C LEU A 17 -0.86 -3.48 -18.61
N HIS A 18 0.26 -3.12 -17.98
CA HIS A 18 0.36 -3.07 -16.53
C HIS A 18 -0.63 -2.07 -15.93
N ASP A 19 -0.68 -0.85 -16.48
CA ASP A 19 -1.59 0.20 -16.03
C ASP A 19 -3.06 -0.25 -16.18
N ALA A 20 -3.40 -0.95 -17.28
CA ALA A 20 -4.74 -1.52 -17.47
C ALA A 20 -5.08 -2.57 -16.40
N LEU A 21 -4.14 -3.47 -16.08
CA LEU A 21 -4.34 -4.49 -15.04
C LEU A 21 -4.46 -3.88 -13.65
N GLU A 22 -3.66 -2.87 -13.31
CA GLU A 22 -3.78 -2.15 -12.04
C GLU A 22 -5.13 -1.42 -11.89
N LEU A 23 -5.57 -0.74 -12.96
CA LEU A 23 -6.87 -0.08 -12.99
C LEU A 23 -8.01 -1.09 -12.89
N HIS A 24 -7.93 -2.21 -13.62
CA HIS A 24 -8.92 -3.28 -13.54
C HIS A 24 -8.99 -3.88 -12.14
N ARG A 25 -7.84 -4.16 -11.51
CA ARG A 25 -7.75 -4.59 -10.12
C ARG A 25 -8.46 -3.62 -9.18
N ARG A 26 -8.25 -2.31 -9.36
CA ARG A 26 -8.90 -1.28 -8.54
C ARG A 26 -10.42 -1.22 -8.76
N VAL A 27 -10.89 -1.41 -9.99
CA VAL A 27 -12.33 -1.55 -10.31
C VAL A 27 -12.92 -2.74 -9.56
N CYS A 28 -12.28 -3.92 -9.60
CA CYS A 28 -12.73 -5.11 -8.88
C CYS A 28 -12.83 -4.86 -7.37
N LEU A 29 -11.81 -4.24 -6.78
CA LEU A 29 -11.80 -3.90 -5.34
C LEU A 29 -12.93 -2.94 -4.97
N LEU A 30 -13.18 -1.89 -5.76
CA LEU A 30 -14.28 -0.95 -5.51
C LEU A 30 -15.65 -1.63 -5.57
N ARG A 31 -15.84 -2.58 -6.50
CA ARG A 31 -17.08 -3.38 -6.58
C ARG A 31 -17.25 -4.25 -5.34
N GLN A 32 -16.20 -4.93 -4.89
CA GLN A 32 -16.23 -5.74 -3.66
C GLN A 32 -16.51 -4.90 -2.41
N GLN A 33 -16.04 -3.65 -2.36
CA GLN A 33 -16.31 -2.71 -1.27
C GLN A 33 -17.72 -2.08 -1.32
N GLY A 34 -18.57 -2.49 -2.26
CA GLY A 34 -19.93 -1.94 -2.41
C GLY A 34 -19.95 -0.52 -2.99
N GLN A 35 -18.92 -0.12 -3.76
CA GLN A 35 -18.81 1.19 -4.40
C GLN A 35 -18.93 1.10 -5.95
N PRO A 36 -20.04 0.58 -6.50
CA PRO A 36 -20.17 0.36 -7.95
C PRO A 36 -20.08 1.66 -8.76
N ALA A 37 -20.69 2.76 -8.29
CA ALA A 37 -20.63 4.03 -8.99
C ALA A 37 -19.21 4.64 -9.06
N ALA A 38 -18.34 4.33 -8.09
CA ALA A 38 -16.93 4.72 -8.18
C ALA A 38 -16.16 3.81 -9.16
N ALA A 39 -16.47 2.51 -9.15
CA ALA A 39 -15.91 1.55 -10.08
C ALA A 39 -16.26 1.89 -11.53
N ASP A 40 -17.52 2.22 -11.83
CA ASP A 40 -17.98 2.55 -13.18
C ASP A 40 -17.33 3.84 -13.70
N ARG A 41 -17.17 4.85 -12.83
CA ARG A 41 -16.45 6.08 -13.18
C ARG A 41 -14.97 5.82 -13.52
N LEU A 42 -14.32 4.94 -12.76
CA LEU A 42 -12.93 4.56 -13.02
C LEU A 42 -12.81 3.75 -14.32
N GLU A 43 -13.73 2.80 -14.52
CA GLU A 43 -13.78 1.95 -15.70
C GLU A 43 -13.99 2.77 -16.98
N GLN A 44 -15.02 3.63 -16.99
CA GLN A 44 -15.34 4.45 -18.17
C GLN A 44 -14.33 5.58 -18.39
N GLY A 45 -13.82 6.17 -17.30
CA GLY A 45 -12.96 7.35 -17.38
C GLY A 45 -11.49 7.07 -17.67
N GLN A 46 -10.95 5.93 -17.20
CA GLN A 46 -9.52 5.64 -17.27
C GLN A 46 -9.21 4.29 -17.92
N LEU A 47 -9.93 3.23 -17.53
CA LEU A 47 -9.64 1.89 -18.03
C LEU A 47 -10.06 1.71 -19.51
N ALA A 48 -11.26 2.14 -19.88
CA ALA A 48 -11.79 1.98 -21.22
C ALA A 48 -10.92 2.65 -22.31
N PRO A 49 -10.41 3.89 -22.14
CA PRO A 49 -9.47 4.49 -23.10
C PRO A 49 -8.19 3.67 -23.30
N ILE A 50 -7.59 3.16 -22.21
CA ILE A 50 -6.37 2.34 -22.28
C ILE A 50 -6.65 1.01 -22.96
N MET A 51 -7.77 0.37 -22.64
CA MET A 51 -8.18 -0.88 -23.30
C MET A 51 -8.43 -0.66 -24.79
N GLN A 52 -9.07 0.44 -25.17
CA GLN A 52 -9.29 0.78 -26.57
C GLN A 52 -7.97 0.97 -27.31
N ASP A 53 -6.99 1.64 -26.71
CA ASP A 53 -5.67 1.84 -27.29
C ASP A 53 -4.91 0.51 -27.48
N LEU A 54 -4.94 -0.36 -26.46
CA LEU A 54 -4.33 -1.69 -26.51
C LEU A 54 -4.95 -2.59 -27.61
N MET A 55 -6.26 -2.52 -27.82
CA MET A 55 -6.95 -3.28 -28.86
C MET A 55 -6.73 -2.70 -30.26
N SER A 56 -6.79 -1.37 -30.40
CA SER A 56 -6.77 -0.69 -31.71
C SER A 56 -5.40 -0.71 -32.36
N ASN A 57 -4.34 -0.67 -31.57
CA ASN A 57 -2.98 -0.66 -32.09
C ASN A 57 -2.47 -2.07 -32.48
N GLY A 58 -3.26 -3.13 -32.21
CA GLY A 58 -2.98 -4.50 -32.66
C GLY A 58 -1.94 -5.25 -31.84
N HIS A 59 -1.63 -4.76 -30.63
CA HIS A 59 -0.52 -5.25 -29.81
C HIS A 59 -0.86 -6.49 -28.99
N LEU A 60 -2.14 -6.71 -28.69
CA LEU A 60 -2.63 -7.89 -28.01
C LEU A 60 -3.91 -8.39 -28.70
N PRO A 61 -4.04 -9.69 -29.01
CA PRO A 61 -5.33 -10.25 -29.41
C PRO A 61 -6.36 -9.98 -28.31
N GLY A 62 -7.58 -9.59 -28.69
CA GLY A 62 -8.66 -9.32 -27.73
C GLY A 62 -8.86 -10.45 -26.73
N ASP A 63 -8.83 -11.70 -27.22
CA ASP A 63 -8.95 -12.90 -26.39
C ASP A 63 -7.86 -12.97 -25.30
N ARG A 64 -6.60 -12.66 -25.68
CA ARG A 64 -5.46 -12.64 -24.75
C ARG A 64 -5.60 -11.55 -23.69
N LEU A 65 -6.13 -10.38 -24.06
CA LEU A 65 -6.37 -9.29 -23.11
C LEU A 65 -7.46 -9.69 -22.12
N GLN A 66 -8.54 -10.29 -22.63
CA GLN A 66 -9.66 -10.75 -21.83
C GLN A 66 -9.24 -11.85 -20.84
N ASP A 67 -8.42 -12.80 -21.28
CA ASP A 67 -7.84 -13.84 -20.42
C ASP A 67 -7.04 -13.24 -19.26
N LEU A 68 -6.23 -12.20 -19.53
CA LEU A 68 -5.44 -11.53 -18.51
C LEU A 68 -6.31 -10.77 -17.50
N LEU A 69 -7.37 -10.10 -17.97
CA LEU A 69 -8.32 -9.40 -17.10
C LEU A 69 -9.08 -10.39 -16.20
N HIS A 70 -9.56 -11.51 -16.76
CA HIS A 70 -10.20 -12.56 -15.96
C HIS A 70 -9.26 -13.21 -14.96
N ALA A 71 -8.00 -13.44 -15.33
CA ALA A 71 -7.00 -13.93 -14.40
C ALA A 71 -6.77 -12.95 -13.23
N GLU A 72 -6.77 -11.65 -13.51
CA GLU A 72 -6.62 -10.61 -12.48
C GLU A 72 -7.87 -10.52 -11.58
N GLU A 73 -9.07 -10.60 -12.15
CA GLU A 73 -10.32 -10.66 -11.39
C GLU A 73 -10.34 -11.86 -10.42
N ALA A 74 -9.92 -13.04 -10.89
CA ALA A 74 -9.80 -14.23 -10.06
C ALA A 74 -8.81 -14.01 -8.90
N ARG A 75 -7.65 -13.41 -9.17
CA ARG A 75 -6.65 -13.08 -8.13
C ARG A 75 -7.21 -12.12 -7.09
N VAL A 76 -7.94 -11.08 -7.50
CA VAL A 76 -8.56 -10.14 -6.57
C VAL A 76 -9.57 -10.84 -5.68
N ARG A 77 -10.40 -11.71 -6.24
CA ARG A 77 -11.35 -12.52 -5.47
C ARG A 77 -10.66 -13.40 -4.44
N ASP A 78 -9.61 -14.11 -4.84
CA ASP A 78 -8.90 -15.02 -3.94
C ASP A 78 -8.20 -14.27 -2.80
N VAL A 79 -7.59 -13.11 -3.10
CA VAL A 79 -6.97 -12.25 -2.08
C VAL A 79 -8.01 -11.65 -1.14
N ALA A 80 -9.17 -11.24 -1.65
CA ALA A 80 -10.25 -10.72 -0.82
C ALA A 80 -10.76 -11.78 0.17
N LEU A 81 -11.00 -13.01 -0.31
CA LEU A 81 -11.37 -14.13 0.54
C LEU A 81 -10.29 -14.43 1.60
N LEU A 82 -9.01 -14.43 1.20
CA LEU A 82 -7.91 -14.61 2.14
C LEU A 82 -7.88 -13.50 3.19
N ALA A 83 -8.11 -12.24 2.79
CA ALA A 83 -8.16 -11.12 3.71
C ALA A 83 -9.33 -11.23 4.70
N GLU A 84 -10.50 -11.69 4.25
CA GLU A 84 -11.65 -11.96 5.14
C GLU A 84 -11.33 -13.04 6.17
N LEU A 85 -10.60 -14.08 5.79
CA LEU A 85 -10.17 -15.15 6.71
C LEU A 85 -9.08 -14.68 7.69
N LEU A 86 -8.14 -13.85 7.23
CA LEU A 86 -7.01 -13.37 8.04
C LEU A 86 -7.35 -12.18 8.93
N ALA A 87 -8.28 -11.32 8.53
CA ALA A 87 -8.69 -10.13 9.29
C ALA A 87 -9.06 -10.42 10.76
N PRO A 88 -9.91 -11.41 11.09
CA PRO A 88 -10.25 -11.70 12.49
C PRO A 88 -9.05 -12.24 13.28
N LEU A 89 -8.17 -13.02 12.65
CA LEU A 89 -6.95 -13.53 13.28
C LEU A 89 -6.00 -12.39 13.61
N LEU A 90 -5.80 -11.45 12.69
CA LEU A 90 -4.98 -10.26 12.90
C LEU A 90 -5.55 -9.35 13.98
N GLN A 91 -6.87 -9.15 13.99
CA GLN A 91 -7.54 -8.40 15.07
C GLN A 91 -7.32 -9.06 16.44
N SER A 92 -7.38 -10.39 16.53
CA SER A 92 -7.15 -11.11 17.80
C SER A 92 -5.72 -10.99 18.33
N ILE A 93 -4.73 -10.81 17.45
CA ILE A 93 -3.32 -10.60 17.82
C ILE A 93 -3.12 -9.15 18.27
N LEU A 94 -3.67 -8.19 17.52
CA LEU A 94 -3.51 -6.75 17.77
C LEU A 94 -4.33 -6.26 18.96
N ALA A 95 -5.46 -6.89 19.26
CA ALA A 95 -6.32 -6.53 20.39
C ALA A 95 -5.83 -7.09 21.74
N ARG A 96 -4.75 -7.88 21.78
CA ARG A 96 -4.15 -8.30 23.04
C ARG A 96 -3.53 -7.07 23.71
N PRO A 97 -4.01 -6.67 24.90
CA PRO A 97 -3.32 -5.65 25.67
C PRO A 97 -1.91 -6.17 25.94
N THR A 98 -0.89 -5.38 25.64
CA THR A 98 0.45 -5.60 26.18
C THR A 98 0.36 -5.38 27.68
N GLU A 99 0.02 -6.44 28.42
CA GLU A 99 0.11 -6.50 29.87
C GLU A 99 1.60 -6.44 30.27
N ASN A 100 2.18 -5.24 30.23
CA ASN A 100 3.49 -4.93 30.76
C ASN A 100 3.62 -3.43 31.01
N GLU A 101 2.70 -2.86 31.78
CA GLU A 101 2.97 -1.62 32.54
C GLU A 101 2.50 -1.80 33.99
N THR A 102 3.28 -2.60 34.71
CA THR A 102 3.26 -2.63 36.17
C THR A 102 4.04 -1.42 36.68
N SER A 103 3.36 -0.35 37.12
CA SER A 103 3.63 0.37 38.39
C SER A 103 2.82 1.67 38.51
N ALA A 104 1.86 1.65 39.43
CA ALA A 104 1.19 2.80 40.05
C ALA A 104 2.15 3.54 41.04
N PRO A 105 1.76 4.55 41.87
CA PRO A 105 0.46 5.22 42.05
C PRO A 105 0.51 6.77 42.18
N ALA A 106 -0.67 7.37 42.37
CA ALA A 106 -0.92 8.80 42.57
C ALA A 106 -0.41 9.38 43.91
N ALA A 107 0.04 10.65 43.91
CA ALA A 107 0.16 11.49 45.11
C ALA A 107 0.04 13.01 44.82
N ASN A 108 -1.12 13.57 45.17
CA ASN A 108 -1.44 14.87 45.78
C ASN A 108 -0.55 16.15 45.67
N ALA A 109 -1.29 17.26 45.49
CA ALA A 109 -1.22 18.56 46.19
C ALA A 109 -0.35 19.73 45.65
N GLY A 110 -1.05 20.64 44.95
CA GLY A 110 -1.01 22.11 45.01
C GLY A 110 0.26 22.90 45.41
N ARG A 111 0.70 23.80 44.52
CA ARG A 111 1.13 25.18 44.87
C ARG A 111 1.27 26.07 43.61
N LYS A 112 0.93 27.35 43.77
CA LYS A 112 0.91 28.43 42.77
C LYS A 112 2.33 28.84 42.29
N GLN A 113 2.39 29.25 41.01
CA GLN A 113 3.42 29.96 40.19
C GLN A 113 4.45 30.87 40.90
N PRO A 114 5.62 31.27 40.29
CA PRO A 114 5.81 31.64 38.87
C PRO A 114 7.12 31.19 38.14
N ALA A 115 7.12 31.35 36.81
CA ALA A 115 8.23 31.15 35.85
C ALA A 115 9.27 32.30 35.90
N PRO A 116 10.46 32.27 35.24
CA PRO A 116 10.84 31.45 34.07
C PRO A 116 12.27 30.86 34.05
N ASP A 117 12.58 30.17 32.95
CA ASP A 117 13.89 29.72 32.47
C ASP A 117 14.62 28.59 33.22
N ARG A 118 14.16 27.36 32.94
CA ARG A 118 15.07 26.26 32.62
C ARG A 118 14.52 25.56 31.39
N ARG A 119 15.26 25.71 30.29
CA ARG A 119 15.12 25.03 29.00
C ARG A 119 14.52 23.64 29.20
N GLN A 120 13.21 23.56 28.98
CA GLN A 120 12.53 22.31 28.67
C GLN A 120 13.09 21.93 27.31
N THR A 121 14.07 21.02 27.29
CA THR A 121 14.31 20.21 26.10
C THR A 121 12.98 19.55 25.79
N ALA A 122 12.36 20.03 24.71
CA ALA A 122 11.22 19.36 24.10
C ALA A 122 11.52 17.86 23.98
N PRO A 123 10.51 16.98 24.08
CA PRO A 123 10.74 15.57 23.79
C PRO A 123 11.41 15.49 22.43
N GLU A 124 12.62 14.92 22.38
CA GLU A 124 13.38 14.75 21.15
C GLU A 124 12.47 14.03 20.16
N GLY A 125 11.93 14.78 19.20
CA GLY A 125 11.22 14.21 18.08
C GLY A 125 12.16 13.26 17.35
N ILE A 126 11.59 12.37 16.54
CA ILE A 126 12.31 11.34 15.77
C ILE A 126 13.61 11.88 15.10
N ALA A 127 13.63 13.16 14.71
CA ALA A 127 14.80 13.86 14.20
C ALA A 127 16.01 13.88 15.17
N GLY A 128 15.82 14.15 16.47
CA GLY A 128 16.89 14.14 17.45
C GLY A 128 17.48 12.74 17.67
N PHE A 129 16.63 11.71 17.65
CA PHE A 129 17.07 10.32 17.73
C PHE A 129 17.88 9.90 16.49
N ILE A 130 17.49 10.35 15.29
CA ILE A 130 18.23 10.08 14.05
C ILE A 130 19.60 10.76 14.08
N ASP A 131 19.68 12.01 14.54
CA ASP A 131 20.95 12.73 14.67
C ASP A 131 21.89 12.06 15.70
N ASP A 132 21.35 11.54 16.80
CA ASP A 132 22.13 10.80 17.79
C ASP A 132 22.62 9.44 17.26
N MET A 133 21.82 8.75 16.45
CA MET A 133 22.24 7.51 15.77
C MET A 133 23.33 7.76 14.71
N LEU A 134 23.24 8.87 13.97
CA LEU A 134 24.22 9.25 12.95
C LEU A 134 25.56 9.68 13.58
N THR A 135 25.51 10.38 14.72
CA THR A 135 26.72 10.79 15.43
C THR A 135 27.42 9.61 16.12
N GLN A 136 26.67 8.66 16.70
CA GLN A 136 27.24 7.42 17.26
C GLN A 136 27.89 6.53 16.20
N SER A 137 27.30 6.44 15.00
CA SER A 137 27.86 5.67 13.88
C SER A 137 29.09 6.35 13.25
N ALA A 138 29.21 7.67 13.30
CA ALA A 138 30.42 8.39 12.91
C ALA A 138 31.58 8.20 13.91
N ALA A 139 31.28 8.13 15.22
CA ALA A 139 32.29 7.93 16.26
C ALA A 139 32.88 6.51 16.26
N SER A 140 32.06 5.50 15.96
CA SER A 140 32.49 4.09 15.92
C SER A 140 33.36 3.73 14.70
N ARG A 141 33.36 4.56 13.65
CA ARG A 141 34.12 4.33 12.41
C ARG A 141 35.55 4.90 12.46
N ARG A 142 35.95 5.52 13.58
CA ARG A 142 37.29 6.10 13.80
C ARG A 142 38.15 5.31 14.80
N ARG A 143 37.79 4.06 15.10
CA ARG A 143 38.65 3.10 15.79
C ARG A 143 39.04 1.97 14.86
#